data_AF-A0A1Y2IGP2-F1
#
_entry.id   AF-A0A1Y2IGP2-F1
#
_cell.length_a   1.000
_cell.length_b   1.000
_cell.length_c   1.000
_cell.angle_alpha   90.00
_cell.angle_beta   90.00
_cell.angle_gamma   90.00
#
_symmetry.space_group_name_H-M   'P 1'
#
loop_
_entity.id
_entity.type
_entity.pdbx_description
1 polymer ?
#
loop_
_entity_poly.entity_id
_entity_poly.type
_entity_poly.pdbx_seq_one_letter_code
_entity_poly.pdbx_strand_id
1 'polypeptide(L)'
;VYEPKIKYHVGNKVPPRPSDSFLGWVSPLLHTKEPELVDKIGLDAAIFLRFLRMCRWMFTAIAALTCAVLIPVNVIYNLKFVPAKGRDALSMLTIRDLDKSNWIFAHVVVTYAITLTVIVIVWYHWREVVRLRRDWFRSPEYIQSFYARTLMITDVPKKLQSDEGLRAIFESVQVPYPTTSVHIGRKVGRLPDLIEYHNNAVRDLEAVLVRYLKGGKIGKKRPTVRVGGFLGCGGEVKDAIDYYT
;
A
#
# COMPACT_ATOMS: atom_id res chain seq x y z
N VAL A 1 3.28 11.54 -13.00
CA VAL A 1 2.76 11.99 -11.68
C VAL A 1 2.96 10.86 -10.69
N TYR A 2 4.14 10.80 -10.08
CA TYR A 2 4.48 9.92 -8.95
C TYR A 2 5.58 10.65 -8.17
N GLU A 3 5.18 11.72 -7.51
CA GLU A 3 5.97 12.42 -6.50
C GLU A 3 4.98 12.81 -5.41
N PRO A 4 5.31 12.71 -4.12
CA PRO A 4 4.40 13.09 -3.06
C PRO A 4 4.02 14.56 -3.27
N LYS A 5 2.75 14.90 -3.07
CA LYS A 5 2.32 16.30 -3.02
C LYS A 5 2.83 16.95 -1.74
N ILE A 6 4.14 17.21 -1.67
CA ILE A 6 4.71 18.12 -0.68
C ILE A 6 4.48 19.52 -1.24
N LYS A 7 3.61 20.32 -0.59
CA LYS A 7 3.31 21.71 -1.01
C LYS A 7 4.57 22.60 -1.01
N TYR A 8 5.59 22.21 -0.24
CA TYR A 8 6.89 22.88 -0.17
C TYR A 8 7.99 21.82 -0.15
N HIS A 9 8.67 21.60 -1.28
CA HIS A 9 9.93 20.86 -1.28
C HIS A 9 11.07 21.86 -1.03
N VAL A 10 11.84 21.65 0.03
CA VAL A 10 13.06 22.42 0.30
C VAL A 10 14.20 21.76 -0.49
N GLY A 11 14.32 22.14 -1.77
CA GLY A 11 15.38 21.66 -2.64
C GLY A 11 15.04 21.76 -4.13
N ASN A 12 16.03 22.05 -4.97
CA ASN A 12 15.94 21.98 -6.43
C ASN A 12 16.35 20.58 -6.92
N LYS A 13 15.69 19.51 -6.45
CA LYS A 13 15.91 18.16 -7.00
C LYS A 13 14.87 17.86 -8.07
N VAL A 14 15.06 18.43 -9.26
CA VAL A 14 14.38 17.90 -10.45
C VAL A 14 14.85 16.46 -10.62
N PRO A 15 13.96 15.46 -10.72
CA PRO A 15 14.38 14.08 -10.95
C PRO A 15 15.19 14.01 -12.25
N PRO A 16 16.23 13.16 -12.32
CA PRO A 16 16.98 12.98 -13.56
C PRO A 16 16.01 12.58 -14.68
N ARG A 17 16.16 13.20 -15.84
CA ARG A 17 15.28 12.92 -16.98
C ARG A 17 15.38 11.42 -17.30
N PRO A 18 14.25 10.68 -17.34
CA PRO A 18 14.29 9.29 -17.79
C PRO A 18 14.79 9.25 -19.23
N SER A 19 15.44 8.15 -19.62
CA SER A 19 15.85 7.96 -21.00
C SER A 19 14.62 7.93 -21.92
N ASP A 20 14.72 8.51 -23.12
CA ASP A 20 13.63 8.64 -24.09
C ASP A 20 13.18 7.32 -24.75
N SER A 21 13.74 6.17 -24.35
CA SER A 21 13.36 4.85 -24.86
C SER A 21 12.03 4.36 -24.26
N PHE A 22 11.24 3.63 -25.05
CA PHE A 22 9.98 3.00 -24.61
C PHE A 22 10.13 2.09 -23.37
N LEU A 23 11.29 1.45 -23.20
CA LEU A 23 11.63 0.63 -22.02
C LEU A 23 12.65 1.30 -21.10
N GLY A 24 12.89 2.60 -21.29
CA GLY A 24 13.85 3.39 -20.52
C GLY A 24 13.59 3.45 -19.02
N TRP A 25 12.35 3.21 -18.61
CA TRP A 25 11.92 3.16 -17.21
C TRP A 25 12.25 1.83 -16.52
N VAL A 26 12.51 0.75 -17.26
CA VAL A 26 12.77 -0.59 -16.68
C VAL A 26 14.14 -0.65 -16.00
N SER A 27 15.17 -0.10 -16.64
CA SER A 27 16.54 -0.14 -16.10
C SER A 27 16.66 0.58 -14.75
N PRO A 28 16.14 1.82 -14.57
CA PRO A 28 16.10 2.48 -13.27
C PRO A 28 15.38 1.66 -12.20
N LEU A 29 14.24 1.04 -12.53
CA LEU A 29 13.49 0.22 -11.57
C LEU A 29 14.28 -1.01 -11.09
N LEU A 30 15.07 -1.63 -11.96
CA LEU A 30 15.87 -2.80 -11.60
C LEU A 30 17.13 -2.44 -10.81
N HIS A 31 17.72 -1.27 -11.06
CA HIS A 31 18.98 -0.84 -10.42
C HIS A 31 18.78 -0.01 -9.15
N THR A 32 17.56 0.45 -8.84
CA THR A 32 17.29 1.24 -7.63
C THR A 32 17.59 0.43 -6.37
N LYS A 33 18.40 1.01 -5.48
CA LYS A 33 18.81 0.37 -4.23
C LYS A 33 17.70 0.47 -3.18
N GLU A 34 17.54 -0.58 -2.38
CA GLU A 34 16.50 -0.64 -1.34
C GLU A 34 16.59 0.49 -0.28
N PRO A 35 17.77 0.94 0.20
CA PRO A 35 17.84 2.04 1.15
C PRO A 35 17.34 3.38 0.58
N GLU A 36 17.62 3.64 -0.69
CA GLU A 36 17.14 4.85 -1.38
C GLU A 36 15.61 4.82 -1.56
N LEU A 37 15.06 3.61 -1.72
CA LEU A 37 13.63 3.41 -1.82
C LEU A 37 12.94 3.70 -0.48
N VAL A 38 13.50 3.22 0.64
CA VAL A 38 12.95 3.47 1.98
C VAL A 38 12.85 4.97 2.28
N ASP A 39 13.87 5.75 1.91
CA ASP A 39 13.90 7.21 2.11
C ASP A 39 12.84 7.93 1.25
N LYS A 40 12.64 7.48 0.00
CA LYS A 40 11.74 8.16 -0.96
C LYS A 40 10.25 7.81 -0.83
N ILE A 41 9.93 6.53 -0.61
CA ILE A 41 8.53 6.06 -0.60
C ILE A 41 8.06 5.60 0.79
N GLY A 42 8.95 5.61 1.79
CA GLY A 42 8.67 5.14 3.14
C GLY A 42 8.88 3.63 3.33
N LEU A 43 8.95 3.22 4.60
CA LEU A 43 9.23 1.83 4.98
C LEU A 43 8.15 0.85 4.49
N ASP A 44 6.87 1.18 4.64
CA ASP A 44 5.76 0.26 4.32
C ASP A 44 5.73 -0.13 2.85
N ALA A 45 5.80 0.88 1.97
CA ALA A 45 5.84 0.67 0.53
C ALA A 45 7.12 -0.08 0.10
N ALA A 46 8.26 0.17 0.73
CA ALA A 46 9.48 -0.57 0.50
C ALA A 46 9.36 -2.06 0.92
N ILE A 47 8.70 -2.35 2.05
CA ILE A 47 8.41 -3.73 2.50
C ILE A 47 7.48 -4.42 1.50
N PHE A 48 6.44 -3.74 1.01
CA PHE A 48 5.54 -4.30 -0.01
C PHE A 48 6.28 -4.69 -1.30
N LEU A 49 7.18 -3.83 -1.80
CA LEU A 49 7.99 -4.15 -2.98
C LEU A 49 8.97 -5.29 -2.71
N ARG A 50 9.52 -5.38 -1.50
CA ARG A 50 10.36 -6.48 -1.07
C ARG A 50 9.57 -7.80 -1.04
N PHE A 51 8.33 -7.77 -0.55
CA PHE A 51 7.43 -8.93 -0.55
C PHE A 51 7.16 -9.44 -1.97
N LEU A 52 6.83 -8.53 -2.91
CA LEU A 52 6.65 -8.91 -4.32
C LEU A 52 7.93 -9.51 -4.93
N ARG A 53 9.10 -8.97 -4.60
CA ARG A 53 10.39 -9.51 -5.02
C ARG A 53 10.65 -10.90 -4.46
N MET A 54 10.31 -11.14 -3.18
CA MET A 54 10.37 -12.46 -2.56
C MET A 54 9.45 -13.45 -3.26
N CYS A 55 8.19 -13.07 -3.50
CA CYS A 55 7.23 -13.90 -4.22
C CYS A 55 7.74 -14.30 -5.60
N ARG A 56 8.29 -13.35 -6.37
CA ARG A 56 8.90 -13.64 -7.67
C ARG A 56 10.01 -14.68 -7.56
N TRP A 57 10.98 -14.49 -6.65
CA TRP A 57 12.07 -15.46 -6.48
C TRP A 57 11.58 -16.83 -6.02
N MET A 58 10.60 -16.86 -5.10
CA MET A 58 9.99 -18.09 -4.62
C MET A 58 9.29 -18.85 -5.74
N PHE A 59 8.41 -18.20 -6.50
CA PHE A 59 7.72 -18.84 -7.63
C PHE A 59 8.68 -19.26 -8.73
N THR A 60 9.72 -18.48 -9.03
CA THR A 60 10.75 -18.88 -10.00
C THR A 60 11.53 -20.11 -9.54
N ALA A 61 11.90 -20.21 -8.26
CA ALA A 61 12.59 -21.38 -7.71
C ALA A 61 11.70 -22.63 -7.76
N ILE A 62 10.43 -22.51 -7.38
CA ILE A 62 9.46 -23.61 -7.44
C ILE A 62 9.21 -24.03 -8.90
N ALA A 63 9.03 -23.08 -9.80
CA ALA A 63 8.84 -23.34 -11.22
C ALA A 63 10.07 -24.04 -11.81
N ALA A 64 11.29 -23.59 -11.50
CA ALA A 64 12.51 -24.23 -11.95
C ALA A 64 12.59 -25.68 -11.47
N LEU A 65 12.30 -25.94 -10.19
CA LEU A 65 12.34 -27.29 -9.62
C LEU A 65 11.26 -28.20 -10.23
N THR A 66 10.05 -27.68 -10.42
CA THR A 66 8.93 -28.40 -11.03
C THR A 66 9.23 -28.73 -12.51
N CYS A 67 9.72 -27.76 -13.27
CA CYS A 67 10.05 -27.94 -14.68
C CYS A 67 11.27 -28.83 -14.90
N ALA A 68 12.26 -28.79 -14.00
CA ALA A 68 13.48 -29.59 -14.13
C ALA A 68 13.32 -31.03 -13.66
N VAL A 69 12.39 -31.30 -12.71
CA VAL A 69 12.25 -32.62 -12.08
C VAL A 69 10.87 -33.23 -12.30
N LEU A 70 9.79 -32.59 -11.83
CA LEU A 70 8.44 -33.18 -11.87
C LEU A 70 7.93 -33.40 -13.30
N ILE A 71 8.08 -32.39 -14.17
CA ILE A 71 7.60 -32.50 -15.56
C ILE A 71 8.31 -33.64 -16.31
N PRO A 72 9.65 -33.74 -16.33
CA PRO A 72 10.34 -34.87 -16.96
C PRO A 72 9.93 -36.22 -16.37
N VAL A 73 9.80 -36.34 -15.05
CA VAL A 73 9.37 -37.58 -14.39
C VAL A 73 7.97 -38.00 -14.87
N ASN A 74 7.02 -37.08 -14.93
CA ASN A 74 5.65 -37.34 -15.39
C ASN A 74 5.60 -37.73 -16.87
N VAL A 75 6.35 -37.03 -17.71
CA VAL A 75 6.41 -37.30 -19.15
C VAL A 75 7.06 -38.66 -19.43
N ILE A 76 8.20 -38.97 -18.79
CA ILE A 76 8.90 -40.24 -18.98
C ILE A 76 8.03 -41.42 -18.53
N TYR A 77 7.31 -41.27 -17.40
CA TYR A 77 6.37 -42.29 -16.95
C TYR A 77 5.25 -42.53 -17.96
N ASN A 78 4.58 -41.46 -18.39
CA ASN A 78 3.45 -41.53 -19.33
C ASN A 78 3.87 -42.13 -20.68
N LEU A 79 5.06 -41.78 -21.18
CA LEU A 79 5.59 -42.35 -22.42
C LEU A 79 5.86 -43.86 -22.32
N LYS A 80 6.22 -44.37 -21.13
CA LYS A 80 6.57 -45.78 -20.90
C LYS A 80 5.38 -46.67 -20.55
N PHE A 81 4.41 -46.17 -19.78
CA PHE A 81 3.39 -47.01 -19.15
C PHE A 81 1.95 -46.73 -19.60
N VAL A 82 1.68 -45.58 -20.22
CA VAL A 82 0.33 -45.22 -20.67
C VAL A 82 0.23 -45.36 -22.19
N PRO A 83 -0.80 -46.06 -22.74
CA PRO A 83 -0.98 -46.22 -24.18
C PRO A 83 -1.30 -44.88 -24.86
N ALA A 84 -0.84 -44.70 -26.11
CA ALA A 84 -0.91 -43.42 -26.82
C ALA A 84 -2.32 -42.82 -26.97
N LYS A 85 -3.37 -43.67 -27.03
CA LYS A 85 -4.77 -43.22 -27.12
C LYS A 85 -5.33 -42.63 -25.82
N GLY A 86 -4.68 -42.86 -24.67
CA GLY A 86 -5.10 -42.36 -23.37
C GLY A 86 -4.34 -41.14 -22.87
N ARG A 87 -3.36 -40.63 -23.64
CA ARG A 87 -2.51 -39.51 -23.23
C ARG A 87 -3.18 -38.18 -23.59
N ASP A 88 -3.54 -37.40 -22.57
CA ASP A 88 -3.89 -35.99 -22.69
C ASP A 88 -2.72 -35.10 -22.23
N ALA A 89 -2.61 -33.88 -22.76
CA ALA A 89 -1.57 -32.92 -22.38
C ALA A 89 -1.58 -32.64 -20.87
N LEU A 90 -2.76 -32.56 -20.26
CA LEU A 90 -2.90 -32.39 -18.82
C LEU A 90 -2.44 -33.64 -18.05
N SER A 91 -2.80 -34.84 -18.54
CA SER A 91 -2.40 -36.11 -17.91
C SER A 91 -0.88 -36.34 -17.95
N MET A 92 -0.21 -35.86 -19.01
CA MET A 92 1.24 -35.97 -19.16
C MET A 92 2.02 -35.05 -18.22
N LEU A 93 1.41 -33.94 -17.78
CA LEU A 93 2.05 -32.96 -16.89
C LEU A 93 1.70 -33.18 -15.40
N THR A 94 0.69 -33.99 -15.10
CA THR A 94 0.14 -34.16 -13.75
C THR A 94 0.32 -35.59 -13.21
N ILE A 95 0.02 -35.77 -11.92
CA ILE A 95 0.16 -37.04 -11.20
C ILE A 95 -0.92 -38.09 -11.57
N ARG A 96 -1.91 -37.73 -12.40
CA ARG A 96 -3.16 -38.48 -12.59
C ARG A 96 -2.98 -39.97 -12.91
N ASP A 97 -2.06 -40.29 -13.81
CA ASP A 97 -1.88 -41.65 -14.32
C ASP A 97 -0.72 -42.41 -13.63
N LEU A 98 -0.14 -41.84 -12.56
CA LEU A 98 0.97 -42.45 -11.83
C LEU A 98 0.48 -43.54 -10.85
N ASP A 99 0.51 -44.79 -11.29
CA ASP A 99 0.12 -45.94 -10.45
C ASP A 99 1.30 -46.62 -9.73
N LYS A 100 2.54 -46.40 -10.16
CA LYS A 100 3.71 -47.09 -9.59
C LYS A 100 4.30 -46.35 -8.39
N SER A 101 4.37 -47.05 -7.25
CA SER A 101 4.91 -46.54 -5.97
C SER A 101 6.25 -45.80 -6.10
N ASN A 102 7.20 -46.31 -6.89
CA ASN A 102 8.53 -45.71 -7.01
C ASN A 102 8.51 -44.30 -7.65
N TRP A 103 7.56 -44.03 -8.55
CA TRP A 103 7.45 -42.75 -9.26
C TRP A 103 6.69 -41.71 -8.43
N ILE A 104 5.71 -42.16 -7.63
CA ILE A 104 5.00 -41.32 -6.66
C ILE A 104 5.98 -40.85 -5.58
N PHE A 105 6.92 -41.70 -5.15
CA PHE A 105 7.92 -41.29 -4.16
C PHE A 105 8.78 -40.09 -4.62
N ALA A 106 9.06 -39.97 -5.92
CA ALA A 106 9.76 -38.80 -6.46
C ALA A 106 8.96 -37.50 -6.25
N HIS A 107 7.62 -37.56 -6.32
CA HIS A 107 6.78 -36.40 -6.05
C HIS A 107 6.85 -36.00 -4.58
N VAL A 108 6.80 -36.98 -3.68
CA VAL A 108 6.92 -36.75 -2.23
C VAL A 108 8.25 -36.04 -1.91
N VAL A 109 9.36 -36.57 -2.41
CA VAL A 109 10.70 -35.97 -2.21
C VAL A 109 10.75 -34.54 -2.74
N VAL A 110 10.22 -34.30 -3.95
CA VAL A 110 10.19 -32.96 -4.54
C VAL A 110 9.30 -32.01 -3.73
N THR A 111 8.14 -32.45 -3.26
CA THR A 111 7.26 -31.61 -2.41
C THR A 111 7.99 -31.19 -1.13
N TYR A 112 8.69 -32.10 -0.46
CA TYR A 112 9.52 -31.74 0.70
C TYR A 112 10.63 -30.75 0.34
N ALA A 113 11.28 -30.90 -0.81
CA ALA A 113 12.29 -29.96 -1.29
C ALA A 113 11.70 -28.56 -1.58
N ILE A 114 10.50 -28.49 -2.16
CA ILE A 114 9.76 -27.24 -2.38
C ILE A 114 9.41 -26.59 -1.04
N THR A 115 8.87 -27.35 -0.09
CA THR A 115 8.54 -26.84 1.24
C THR A 115 9.77 -26.29 1.95
N LEU A 116 10.90 -27.01 1.91
CA LEU A 116 12.16 -26.54 2.48
C LEU A 116 12.64 -25.24 1.82
N THR A 117 12.56 -25.16 0.49
CA THR A 117 12.93 -23.96 -0.27
C THR A 117 12.09 -22.76 0.14
N VAL A 118 10.76 -22.94 0.28
CA VAL A 118 9.85 -21.88 0.75
C VAL A 118 10.22 -21.42 2.15
N ILE A 119 10.43 -22.35 3.09
CA ILE A 119 10.79 -22.03 4.48
C ILE A 119 12.10 -21.21 4.52
N VAL A 120 13.12 -21.62 3.76
CA VAL A 120 14.42 -20.92 3.71
C VAL A 120 14.29 -19.51 3.14
N ILE A 121 13.57 -19.34 2.02
CA ILE A 121 13.37 -18.03 1.38
C ILE A 121 12.59 -17.09 2.32
N VAL A 122 11.52 -17.59 2.94
CA VAL A 122 10.70 -16.82 3.88
C VAL A 122 11.53 -16.42 5.11
N TRP A 123 12.33 -17.34 5.67
CA TRP A 123 13.18 -17.06 6.81
C TRP A 123 14.25 -15.99 6.51
N TYR A 124 14.91 -16.10 5.36
CA TYR A 124 15.88 -15.10 4.91
C TYR A 124 15.22 -13.73 4.75
N HIS A 125 14.05 -13.68 4.12
CA HIS A 125 13.31 -12.45 3.92
C HIS A 125 12.86 -11.83 5.24
N TRP A 126 12.32 -12.64 6.16
CA TRP A 126 11.89 -12.20 7.48
C TRP A 126 13.02 -11.55 8.27
N ARG A 127 14.20 -12.18 8.29
CA ARG A 127 15.38 -11.64 9.00
C ARG A 127 15.76 -10.26 8.49
N GLU A 128 15.72 -10.05 7.18
CA GLU A 128 16.03 -8.75 6.59
C GLU A 128 14.94 -7.70 6.83
N VAL A 129 13.66 -8.08 6.81
CA VAL A 129 12.55 -7.18 7.17
C VAL A 129 12.67 -6.73 8.62
N VAL A 130 13.02 -7.64 9.54
CA VAL A 130 13.26 -7.29 10.95
C VAL A 130 14.44 -6.33 11.07
N ARG A 131 15.53 -6.52 10.32
CA ARG A 131 16.67 -5.59 10.28
C ARG A 131 16.23 -4.19 9.81
N LEU A 132 15.58 -4.11 8.66
CA LEU A 132 15.09 -2.84 8.09
C LEU A 132 14.15 -2.11 9.05
N ARG A 133 13.19 -2.83 9.65
CA ARG A 133 12.27 -2.26 10.64
C ARG A 133 13.02 -1.72 11.86
N ARG A 134 14.03 -2.45 12.32
CA ARG A 134 14.85 -2.07 13.48
C ARG A 134 15.67 -0.81 13.20
N ASP A 135 16.20 -0.69 11.99
CA ASP A 135 17.01 0.43 11.54
C ASP A 135 16.13 1.67 11.32
N TRP A 136 14.94 1.50 10.74
CA TRP A 136 13.94 2.57 10.58
C TRP A 136 13.49 3.16 11.91
N PHE A 137 13.13 2.33 12.90
CA PHE A 137 12.72 2.84 14.21
C PHE A 137 13.85 3.52 14.99
N ARG A 138 15.11 3.27 14.62
CA ARG A 138 16.28 3.95 15.18
C ARG A 138 16.67 5.20 14.39
N SER A 139 16.02 5.46 13.25
CA SER A 139 16.34 6.61 12.43
C SER A 139 15.97 7.90 13.17
N PRO A 140 16.76 8.97 12.99
CA PRO A 140 16.48 10.25 13.63
C PRO A 140 15.15 10.82 13.15
N GLU A 141 14.75 10.58 11.88
CA GLU A 141 13.45 11.04 11.37
C GLU A 141 12.29 10.39 12.13
N TYR A 142 12.36 9.08 12.39
CA TYR A 142 11.32 8.37 13.13
C TYR A 142 11.28 8.82 14.59
N ILE A 143 12.42 8.85 15.29
CA ILE A 143 12.49 9.16 16.72
C ILE A 143 12.01 10.60 17.01
N GLN A 144 12.35 11.55 16.14
CA GLN A 144 11.97 12.95 16.34
C GLN A 144 10.54 13.27 15.92
N SER A 145 9.90 12.38 15.15
CA SER A 145 8.55 12.57 14.66
C SER A 145 7.50 12.67 15.78
N PHE A 146 6.38 13.34 15.47
CA PHE A 146 5.26 13.45 16.41
C PHE A 146 4.60 12.11 16.73
N TYR A 147 4.53 11.18 15.79
CA TYR A 147 3.88 9.89 16.01
C TYR A 147 4.69 8.97 16.94
N ALA A 148 6.03 9.08 16.96
CA ALA A 148 6.87 8.29 17.87
C ALA A 148 6.89 8.85 19.30
N ARG A 149 6.54 10.13 19.46
CA ARG A 149 6.59 10.86 20.74
C ARG A 149 5.20 11.09 21.38
N THR A 150 4.13 10.84 20.63
CA THR A 150 2.75 10.99 21.11
C THR A 150 2.24 9.64 21.63
N LEU A 151 1.69 9.64 22.84
CA LEU A 151 1.03 8.47 23.41
C LEU A 151 -0.48 8.66 23.39
N MET A 152 -1.20 7.65 22.91
CA MET A 152 -2.66 7.61 23.01
C MET A 152 -3.05 6.90 24.31
N ILE A 153 -3.74 7.61 25.20
CA ILE A 153 -4.25 7.05 26.45
C ILE A 153 -5.74 6.78 26.28
N THR A 154 -6.16 5.55 26.54
CA THR A 154 -7.55 5.12 26.53
C THR A 154 -8.08 4.97 27.94
N ASP A 155 -9.40 4.93 28.09
CA ASP A 155 -10.10 4.61 29.36
C ASP A 155 -9.76 5.52 30.55
N VAL A 156 -9.61 6.83 30.30
CA VAL A 156 -9.40 7.83 31.36
C VAL A 156 -10.66 7.96 32.24
N PRO A 157 -10.56 7.86 33.58
CA PRO A 157 -11.69 8.07 34.48
C PRO A 157 -12.34 9.44 34.28
N LYS A 158 -13.68 9.51 34.34
CA LYS A 158 -14.46 10.74 34.09
C LYS A 158 -13.99 11.97 34.88
N LYS A 159 -13.46 11.77 36.08
CA LYS A 159 -12.94 12.85 36.95
C LYS A 159 -11.67 13.52 36.39
N LEU A 160 -10.92 12.82 35.54
CA LEU A 160 -9.62 13.24 35.00
C LEU A 160 -9.69 13.46 33.48
N GLN A 161 -10.89 13.51 32.88
CA GLN A 161 -11.11 13.78 31.46
C GLN A 161 -11.01 15.28 31.13
N SER A 162 -9.96 15.94 31.62
CA SER A 162 -9.56 17.29 31.26
C SER A 162 -8.07 17.33 30.94
N ASP A 163 -7.62 18.37 30.26
CA ASP A 163 -6.20 18.53 29.90
C ASP A 163 -5.33 18.63 31.17
N GLU A 164 -5.83 19.33 32.20
CA GLU A 164 -5.19 19.43 33.51
C GLU A 164 -5.24 18.10 34.27
N GLY A 165 -6.35 17.38 34.21
CA GLY A 165 -6.52 16.08 34.87
C GLY A 165 -5.56 15.04 34.30
N LEU A 166 -5.38 15.02 32.99
CA LEU A 166 -4.43 14.13 32.33
C LEU A 166 -2.98 14.54 32.64
N ARG A 167 -2.68 15.84 32.72
CA ARG A 167 -1.38 16.34 33.18
C ARG A 167 -1.08 15.91 34.62
N ALA A 168 -2.06 15.99 35.52
CA ALA A 168 -1.92 15.55 36.91
C ALA A 168 -1.62 14.03 37.01
N ILE A 169 -2.17 13.21 36.12
CA ILE A 169 -1.82 11.78 36.05
C ILE A 169 -0.33 11.63 35.73
N PHE A 170 0.17 12.31 34.70
CA PHE A 170 1.58 12.23 34.32
C PHE A 170 2.52 12.72 35.42
N GLU A 171 2.15 13.79 36.13
CA GLU A 171 2.90 14.30 37.28
C GLU A 171 2.91 13.30 38.45
N SER A 172 1.78 12.64 38.73
CA SER A 172 1.67 11.65 39.81
C SER A 172 2.48 10.37 39.52
N VAL A 173 2.58 9.96 38.26
CA VAL A 173 3.33 8.77 37.83
C VAL A 173 4.84 9.04 37.73
N GLN A 174 5.27 10.29 37.89
CA GLN A 174 6.68 10.71 37.81
C GLN A 174 7.35 10.22 36.52
N VAL A 175 6.69 10.45 35.38
CA VAL A 175 7.26 10.06 34.08
C VAL A 175 8.61 10.77 33.88
N PRO A 176 9.68 10.04 33.50
CA PRO A 176 11.03 10.58 33.47
C PRO A 176 11.26 11.71 32.44
N TYR A 177 10.31 11.93 31.54
CA TYR A 177 10.40 12.91 30.47
C TYR A 177 9.28 13.95 30.57
N PRO A 178 9.58 15.24 30.31
CA PRO A 178 8.58 16.30 30.38
C PRO A 178 7.55 16.15 29.25
N THR A 179 6.26 16.23 29.60
CA THR A 179 5.16 16.24 28.62
C THR A 179 5.16 17.56 27.86
N THR A 180 5.22 17.53 26.53
CA THR A 180 5.21 18.75 25.70
C THR A 180 3.82 19.37 25.62
N SER A 181 2.80 18.57 25.28
CA SER A 181 1.41 18.98 25.24
C SER A 181 0.50 17.80 25.59
N VAL A 182 -0.67 18.11 26.14
CA VAL A 182 -1.69 17.14 26.54
C VAL A 182 -3.02 17.64 26.02
N HIS A 183 -3.77 16.77 25.34
CA HIS A 183 -5.06 17.11 24.76
C HIS A 183 -6.06 15.97 24.96
N ILE A 184 -7.21 16.28 25.55
CA ILE A 184 -8.32 15.34 25.69
C ILE A 184 -9.11 15.27 24.39
N GLY A 185 -9.34 14.06 23.89
CA GLY A 185 -10.24 13.82 22.76
C GLY A 185 -11.68 14.13 23.14
N ARG A 186 -12.29 15.12 22.47
CA ARG A 186 -13.68 15.50 22.70
C ARG A 186 -14.60 14.78 21.71
N LYS A 187 -15.82 14.42 22.16
CA LYS A 187 -16.85 13.89 21.26
C LYS A 187 -17.39 15.03 20.39
N VAL A 188 -16.99 15.06 19.13
CA VAL A 188 -17.32 16.13 18.18
C VAL A 188 -18.65 15.94 17.42
N GLY A 189 -19.39 14.86 17.69
CA GLY A 189 -20.74 14.66 17.14
C GLY A 189 -20.78 14.72 15.61
N ARG A 190 -21.63 15.61 15.06
CA ARG A 190 -21.83 15.82 13.61
C ARG A 190 -20.82 16.76 12.96
N LEU A 191 -19.85 17.27 13.71
CA LEU A 191 -18.85 18.21 13.17
C LEU A 191 -18.04 17.62 12.00
N PRO A 192 -17.57 16.36 12.03
CA PRO A 192 -16.87 15.76 10.89
C PRO A 192 -17.71 15.78 9.61
N ASP A 193 -18.99 15.41 9.72
CA ASP A 193 -19.94 15.40 8.59
C ASP A 193 -20.14 16.81 8.02
N LEU A 194 -20.23 17.83 8.89
CA LEU A 194 -20.35 19.23 8.47
C LEU A 194 -19.08 19.75 7.80
N ILE A 195 -17.90 19.34 8.29
CA ILE A 195 -16.62 19.68 7.67
C ILE A 195 -16.51 19.02 6.29
N GLU A 196 -16.92 17.77 6.16
CA GLU A 196 -16.93 17.07 4.88
C GLU A 196 -17.91 17.72 3.90
N TYR A 197 -19.12 18.06 4.35
CA TYR A 197 -20.09 18.82 3.57
C TYR A 197 -19.52 20.16 3.10
N HIS A 198 -18.88 20.91 4.00
CA HIS A 198 -18.22 22.17 3.67
C HIS A 198 -17.12 21.98 2.63
N ASN A 199 -16.21 21.01 2.80
CA ASN A 199 -15.14 20.74 1.85
C ASN A 199 -15.66 20.36 0.46
N ASN A 200 -16.73 19.57 0.41
CA ASN A 200 -17.39 19.21 -0.84
C ASN A 200 -18.03 20.41 -1.52
N ALA A 201 -18.76 21.25 -0.76
CA ALA A 201 -19.34 22.48 -1.28
C ALA A 201 -18.28 23.45 -1.82
N VAL A 202 -17.15 23.62 -1.12
CA VAL A 202 -16.01 24.42 -1.59
C VAL A 202 -15.43 23.86 -2.88
N ARG A 203 -15.25 22.54 -2.98
CA ARG A 203 -14.76 21.91 -4.21
C ARG A 203 -15.70 22.12 -5.40
N ASP A 204 -17.01 22.06 -5.16
CA ASP A 204 -18.01 22.29 -6.19
C ASP A 204 -18.06 23.77 -6.60
N LEU A 205 -17.94 24.70 -5.65
CA LEU A 205 -17.75 26.13 -5.90
C LEU A 205 -16.52 26.39 -6.77
N GLU A 206 -15.36 25.79 -6.42
CA GLU A 206 -14.12 25.92 -7.19
C GLU A 206 -14.30 25.41 -8.63
N ALA A 207 -14.97 24.25 -8.80
CA ALA A 207 -15.23 23.70 -10.13
C ALA A 207 -16.10 24.63 -10.98
N VAL A 208 -17.11 25.27 -10.37
CA VAL A 208 -17.96 26.28 -11.01
C VAL A 208 -17.16 27.54 -11.35
N LEU A 209 -16.33 28.02 -10.42
CA LEU A 209 -15.52 29.23 -10.59
C LEU A 209 -14.46 29.05 -11.69
N VAL A 210 -13.80 27.90 -11.76
CA VAL A 210 -12.83 27.57 -12.83
C VAL A 210 -13.50 27.60 -14.21
N ARG A 211 -14.74 27.13 -14.32
CA ARG A 211 -15.52 27.22 -15.56
C ARG A 211 -15.89 28.67 -15.89
N TYR A 212 -16.23 29.47 -14.88
CA TYR A 212 -16.66 30.85 -15.03
C TYR A 212 -15.50 31.82 -15.36
N LEU A 213 -14.32 31.63 -14.77
CA LEU A 213 -13.14 32.50 -14.88
C LEU A 213 -12.07 31.98 -15.86
N LYS A 214 -12.48 31.17 -16.84
CA LYS A 214 -11.55 30.48 -17.75
C LYS A 214 -10.55 31.45 -18.40
N GLY A 215 -9.26 31.32 -18.04
CA GLY A 215 -8.18 32.15 -18.56
C GLY A 215 -8.20 33.62 -18.12
N GLY A 216 -8.76 33.92 -16.95
CA GLY A 216 -8.84 35.28 -16.40
C GLY A 216 -9.94 36.15 -17.03
N LYS A 217 -10.78 35.58 -17.89
CA LYS A 217 -11.94 36.26 -18.49
C LYS A 217 -13.22 35.79 -17.82
N ILE A 218 -14.05 36.75 -17.43
CA ILE A 218 -15.36 36.50 -16.82
C ILE A 218 -16.33 36.00 -17.90
N GLY A 219 -16.96 34.85 -17.66
CA GLY A 219 -18.01 34.32 -18.54
C GLY A 219 -19.22 35.26 -18.64
N LYS A 220 -19.80 35.39 -19.84
CA LYS A 220 -20.95 36.29 -20.08
C LYS A 220 -22.21 35.92 -19.30
N LYS A 221 -22.40 34.64 -18.98
CA LYS A 221 -23.57 34.12 -18.27
C LYS A 221 -23.11 33.43 -16.98
N ARG A 222 -23.79 33.73 -15.87
CA ARG A 222 -23.53 33.06 -14.60
C ARG A 222 -23.93 31.59 -14.65
N PRO A 223 -23.13 30.69 -14.06
CA PRO A 223 -23.44 29.26 -14.01
C PRO A 223 -24.61 29.00 -13.05
N THR A 224 -25.47 28.04 -13.39
CA THR A 224 -26.64 27.67 -12.59
C THR A 224 -26.58 26.20 -12.16
N VAL A 225 -27.16 25.91 -11.00
CA VAL A 225 -27.31 24.56 -10.45
C VAL A 225 -28.79 24.28 -10.20
N ARG A 226 -29.23 23.04 -10.40
CA ARG A 226 -30.58 22.60 -10.05
C ARG A 226 -30.55 21.87 -8.71
N VAL A 227 -31.32 22.36 -7.75
CA VAL A 227 -31.41 21.79 -6.40
C VAL A 227 -32.73 21.04 -6.27
N GLY A 228 -32.68 19.80 -5.74
CA GLY A 228 -33.87 18.98 -5.49
C GLY A 228 -34.51 18.33 -6.72
N GLY A 229 -33.81 18.31 -7.87
CA GLY A 229 -34.23 17.57 -9.06
C GLY A 229 -33.56 16.20 -9.16
N PHE A 230 -34.25 15.22 -9.76
CA PHE A 230 -33.68 13.90 -10.05
C PHE A 230 -33.60 13.71 -11.57
N LEU A 231 -32.43 13.29 -12.08
CA LEU A 231 -32.19 13.04 -13.51
C LEU A 231 -32.59 14.20 -14.46
N GLY A 232 -32.43 15.45 -14.02
CA GLY A 232 -32.76 16.63 -14.84
C GLY A 232 -34.24 17.00 -14.88
N CYS A 233 -35.10 16.25 -14.19
CA CYS A 233 -36.53 16.54 -14.04
C CYS A 233 -36.83 17.09 -12.64
N GLY A 234 -37.61 18.18 -12.58
CA GLY A 234 -37.95 18.87 -11.34
C GLY A 234 -36.79 19.67 -10.72
N GLY A 235 -37.10 20.38 -9.64
CA GLY A 235 -36.14 21.19 -8.86
C GLY A 235 -36.10 22.68 -9.21
N GLU A 236 -35.57 23.47 -8.27
CA GLU A 236 -35.37 24.91 -8.43
C GLU A 236 -34.02 25.20 -9.09
N VAL A 237 -34.00 26.08 -10.08
CA VAL A 237 -32.76 26.57 -10.70
C VAL A 237 -32.25 27.75 -9.86
N LYS A 238 -31.06 27.60 -9.28
CA LYS A 238 -30.39 28.65 -8.50
C LYS A 238 -29.07 29.02 -9.15
N ASP A 239 -28.59 30.23 -8.89
CA ASP A 239 -27.22 30.61 -9.25
C ASP A 239 -26.26 29.69 -8.50
N ALA A 240 -25.31 29.09 -9.22
CA ALA A 240 -24.42 28.10 -8.63
C ALA A 240 -23.41 28.73 -7.67
N ILE A 241 -23.02 29.99 -7.89
CA ILE A 241 -22.08 30.69 -7.01
C ILE A 241 -22.79 31.03 -5.70
N ASP A 242 -23.97 31.63 -5.79
CA ASP A 242 -24.74 32.04 -4.59
C ASP A 242 -25.27 30.83 -3.79
N TYR A 243 -25.40 29.66 -4.41
CA TYR A 243 -25.83 28.43 -3.72
C TYR A 243 -24.72 27.76 -2.90
N TYR A 244 -23.47 27.80 -3.38
CA TYR A 244 -22.33 27.18 -2.70
C TYR A 244 -21.54 28.15 -1.80
N THR A 245 -21.88 29.44 -1.82
CA THR A 245 -21.30 30.49 -0.95
C THR A 245 -22.15 30.66 0.29
#